data_AF-A0A358HNQ3-F1
#
_entry.id   AF-A0A358HNQ3-F1
#
_cell.length_a   1.000
_cell.length_b   1.000
_cell.length_c   1.000
_cell.angle_alpha   90.00
_cell.angle_beta   90.00
_cell.angle_gamma   90.00
#
_symmetry.space_group_name_H-M   'P 1'
#
loop_
_entity.id
_entity.type
_entity.pdbx_description
1 polymer ?
#
loop_
_entity_poly.entity_id
_entity_poly.type
_entity_poly.pdbx_seq_one_letter_code
_entity_poly.pdbx_strand_id
1 'polypeptide(L)'
;MGSDRHYREERAAHQVTLGPFEIEKTEVTNAEFAKFVAETNYVTTAEQDLDPQDYPGVPAYLLKAGSMVFAQPPDPVDTNDFRKWWRYVAGANWQHP
;
A
#
# COMPACT_ATOMS: atom_id res chain seq x y z
N MET A 1 5.86 -14.12 18.01
CA MET A 1 5.23 -13.22 17.02
C MET A 1 4.18 -12.39 17.75
N GLY A 2 4.04 -11.10 17.43
CA GLY A 2 3.16 -10.16 18.16
C GLY A 2 3.77 -9.55 19.43
N SER A 3 3.04 -8.66 20.11
CA SER A 3 3.46 -7.98 21.34
C SER A 3 2.32 -7.68 22.31
N ASP A 4 2.43 -8.13 23.57
CA ASP A 4 1.46 -7.86 24.65
C ASP A 4 1.63 -6.48 25.32
N ARG A 5 2.64 -5.70 24.93
CA ARG A 5 2.99 -4.43 25.59
C ARG A 5 2.72 -3.19 24.74
N HIS A 6 2.55 -3.36 23.43
CA HIS A 6 2.34 -2.25 22.49
C HIS A 6 0.87 -2.18 22.05
N TYR A 7 0.65 -1.83 20.78
CA TYR A 7 -0.66 -1.67 20.14
C TYR A 7 -1.55 -2.89 20.38
N ARG A 8 -2.86 -2.64 20.48
CA ARG A 8 -3.83 -3.70 20.77
C ARG A 8 -3.89 -4.71 19.61
N GLU A 9 -3.69 -4.22 18.39
CA GLU A 9 -3.69 -4.93 17.12
C GLU A 9 -2.49 -5.90 17.00
N GLU A 10 -1.42 -5.66 17.76
CA GLU A 10 -0.24 -6.54 17.80
C GLU A 10 -0.39 -7.70 18.80
N ARG A 11 -1.49 -7.75 19.56
CA ARG A 11 -1.76 -8.79 20.58
C ARG A 11 -2.50 -10.00 20.00
N ALA A 12 -2.31 -11.20 20.53
CA ALA A 12 -1.42 -11.56 21.65
C ALA A 12 -0.06 -12.06 21.16
N ALA A 13 0.98 -11.86 21.98
CA ALA A 13 2.27 -12.47 21.73
C ALA A 13 2.18 -13.99 21.88
N HIS A 14 2.69 -14.74 20.90
CA HIS A 14 2.66 -16.20 20.90
C HIS A 14 3.90 -16.81 20.24
N GLN A 15 4.14 -18.08 20.52
CA GLN A 15 5.26 -18.85 19.94
C GLN A 15 4.93 -19.30 18.52
N VAL A 16 5.90 -19.12 17.62
CA VAL A 16 5.83 -19.57 16.23
C VAL A 16 7.14 -20.27 15.90
N THR A 17 7.05 -21.46 15.31
CA THR A 17 8.20 -22.21 14.79
C THR A 17 8.25 -22.00 13.28
N LEU A 18 9.39 -21.56 12.76
CA LEU A 18 9.63 -21.39 11.33
C LEU A 18 10.62 -22.45 10.85
N GLY A 19 10.40 -22.95 9.64
CA GLY A 19 11.41 -23.72 8.91
C GLY A 19 12.48 -22.80 8.31
N PRO A 20 13.51 -23.38 7.66
CA PRO A 20 14.47 -22.61 6.88
C PRO A 20 13.78 -21.87 5.72
N PHE A 21 14.17 -20.62 5.48
CA PHE A 21 13.70 -19.80 4.35
C PHE A 21 14.77 -18.79 3.94
N GLU A 22 14.61 -18.22 2.75
CA GLU A 22 15.43 -17.10 2.25
C GLU A 22 14.60 -15.82 2.29
N ILE A 23 15.28 -14.70 2.56
CA ILE A 23 14.70 -13.37 2.53
C ILE A 23 15.72 -12.42 1.93
N GLU A 24 15.26 -11.56 1.03
CA GLU A 24 16.11 -10.53 0.46
C GLU A 24 16.55 -9.54 1.53
N LYS A 25 17.78 -9.02 1.37
CA LYS A 25 18.37 -8.07 2.32
C LYS A 25 17.81 -6.67 2.19
N THR A 26 17.20 -6.36 1.05
CA THR A 26 16.65 -5.06 0.71
C THR A 26 15.21 -5.21 0.25
N GLU A 27 14.46 -4.12 0.34
CA GLU A 27 13.18 -4.00 -0.36
C GLU A 27 13.42 -4.06 -1.88
N VAL A 28 12.37 -4.41 -2.64
CA VAL A 28 12.40 -4.37 -4.10
C VAL A 28 12.58 -2.93 -4.56
N THR A 29 13.61 -2.68 -5.36
CA THR A 29 13.90 -1.36 -5.91
C THR A 29 13.05 -1.05 -7.13
N ASN A 30 12.91 0.24 -7.46
CA ASN A 30 12.25 0.66 -8.70
C ASN A 30 12.92 0.06 -9.95
N ALA A 31 14.23 -0.17 -9.93
CA ALA A 31 14.95 -0.77 -11.06
C ALA A 31 14.58 -2.25 -11.24
N GLU A 32 14.48 -3.01 -10.15
CA GLU A 32 14.06 -4.42 -10.19
C GLU A 32 12.60 -4.56 -10.61
N PHE A 33 11.73 -3.70 -10.06
CA PHE A 33 10.32 -3.70 -10.43
C PHE A 33 10.12 -3.28 -11.90
N ALA A 34 10.88 -2.29 -12.38
CA ALA A 34 10.85 -1.90 -13.80
C ALA A 34 11.26 -3.04 -14.73
N LYS A 35 12.28 -3.81 -14.35
CA LYS A 35 12.69 -5.00 -15.11
C LYS A 35 11.57 -6.04 -15.16
N PHE A 36 10.93 -6.33 -14.02
CA PHE A 36 9.78 -7.23 -13.95
C PHE A 36 8.64 -6.78 -14.87
N VAL A 37 8.27 -5.50 -14.85
CA VAL A 37 7.23 -4.95 -15.72
C VAL A 37 7.61 -5.07 -17.20
N ALA A 38 8.86 -4.76 -17.56
CA ALA A 38 9.33 -4.88 -18.93
C ALA A 38 9.31 -6.33 -19.47
N GLU A 39 9.60 -7.32 -18.61
CA GLU A 39 9.61 -8.73 -18.99
C GLU A 39 8.20 -9.34 -19.10
N THR A 40 7.24 -8.82 -18.33
CA THR A 40 5.91 -9.44 -18.17
C THR A 40 4.77 -8.62 -18.75
N ASN A 41 4.99 -7.34 -19.05
CA ASN A 41 3.95 -6.34 -19.34
C ASN A 41 2.93 -6.22 -18.20
N TYR A 42 3.37 -6.43 -16.95
CA TYR A 42 2.50 -6.34 -15.78
C TYR A 42 1.91 -4.94 -15.59
N VAL A 43 0.62 -4.89 -15.28
CA VAL A 43 -0.13 -3.67 -14.94
C VAL A 43 -0.51 -3.76 -13.46
N THR A 44 -0.03 -2.84 -12.64
CA THR A 44 -0.32 -2.85 -11.19
C THR A 44 -1.79 -2.56 -10.91
N THR A 45 -2.28 -2.94 -9.73
CA THR A 45 -3.64 -2.60 -9.30
C THR A 45 -3.89 -1.09 -9.30
N ALA A 46 -2.89 -0.27 -8.98
CA ALA A 46 -3.00 1.19 -9.03
C ALA A 46 -3.18 1.74 -10.45
N GLU A 47 -2.81 0.98 -11.48
CA GLU A 47 -2.97 1.32 -12.89
C GLU A 47 -4.29 0.78 -13.49
N GLN A 48 -5.15 0.16 -12.67
CA GLN A 48 -6.42 -0.42 -13.09
C GLN A 48 -7.61 0.32 -12.49
N ASP A 49 -8.67 0.50 -13.29
CA ASP A 49 -9.97 0.94 -12.76
C ASP A 49 -10.59 -0.19 -11.90
N LEU A 50 -11.24 0.18 -10.80
CA LEU A 50 -11.97 -0.74 -9.93
C LEU A 50 -13.37 -1.01 -10.51
N ASP A 51 -13.84 -2.27 -10.46
CA ASP A 51 -15.19 -2.62 -10.90
C ASP A 51 -16.23 -2.04 -9.92
N PRO A 52 -17.16 -1.17 -10.36
CA PRO A 52 -18.21 -0.63 -9.50
C PRO A 52 -19.07 -1.71 -8.81
N GLN A 53 -19.14 -2.93 -9.37
CA GLN A 53 -19.88 -4.04 -8.77
C GLN A 53 -19.22 -4.58 -7.50
N ASP A 54 -17.88 -4.59 -7.46
CA ASP A 54 -17.11 -5.02 -6.28
C ASP A 54 -17.07 -3.91 -5.21
N TYR A 55 -17.32 -2.65 -5.60
CA TYR A 55 -17.22 -1.47 -4.75
C TYR A 55 -18.52 -0.62 -4.74
N PRO A 56 -19.66 -1.19 -4.30
CA PRO A 56 -20.93 -0.48 -4.29
C PRO A 56 -20.88 0.74 -3.34
N GLY A 57 -21.34 1.88 -3.84
CA GLY A 57 -21.41 3.13 -3.06
C GLY A 57 -20.11 3.94 -3.02
N VAL A 58 -19.03 3.46 -3.65
CA VAL A 58 -17.81 4.27 -3.83
C VAL A 58 -18.03 5.31 -4.92
N PRO A 59 -17.69 6.60 -4.68
CA PRO A 59 -17.76 7.63 -5.71
C PRO A 59 -16.97 7.28 -6.97
N ALA A 60 -17.52 7.53 -8.15
CA ALA A 60 -16.92 7.14 -9.43
C ALA A 60 -15.49 7.65 -9.65
N TYR A 61 -15.13 8.81 -9.07
CA TYR A 61 -13.78 9.35 -9.18
C TYR A 61 -12.73 8.55 -8.37
N LEU A 62 -13.15 7.77 -7.36
CA LEU A 62 -12.30 6.86 -6.60
C LEU A 62 -12.21 5.46 -7.22
N LEU A 63 -13.02 5.16 -8.24
CA LEU A 63 -12.98 3.90 -8.98
C LEU A 63 -12.00 3.94 -10.16
N LYS A 64 -11.39 5.10 -10.42
CA LYS A 64 -10.39 5.21 -11.47
C LYS A 64 -9.05 4.61 -11.04
N ALA A 65 -8.19 4.32 -12.00
CA ALA A 65 -6.80 4.02 -11.72
C ALA A 65 -6.17 5.16 -10.90
N GLY A 66 -5.51 4.80 -9.81
CA GLY A 66 -4.87 5.71 -8.87
C GLY A 66 -4.63 5.04 -7.53
N SER A 67 -4.03 5.79 -6.60
CA SER A 67 -3.74 5.30 -5.27
C SER A 67 -3.75 6.43 -4.24
N MET A 68 -3.73 6.06 -2.96
CA MET A 68 -3.46 7.01 -1.88
C MET A 68 -1.97 7.35 -1.90
N VAL A 69 -1.66 8.63 -2.06
CA VAL A 69 -0.30 9.19 -2.02
C VAL A 69 -0.13 9.95 -0.70
N PHE A 70 1.03 9.78 -0.07
CA PHE A 70 1.37 10.50 1.14
C PHE A 70 1.59 11.97 0.79
N ALA A 71 0.76 12.84 1.35
CA ALA A 71 0.85 14.28 1.22
C ALA A 71 1.29 14.85 2.56
N GLN A 72 2.59 15.11 2.71
CA GLN A 72 3.17 15.60 3.96
C GLN A 72 2.41 16.85 4.43
N PRO A 73 1.81 16.84 5.64
CA PRO A 73 1.17 18.02 6.18
C PRO A 73 2.23 19.06 6.59
N PRO A 74 1.96 20.36 6.45
CA PRO A 74 2.92 21.41 6.81
C PRO A 74 3.16 21.50 8.33
N ASP A 75 2.20 21.03 9.12
CA ASP A 75 2.18 21.08 10.57
C ASP A 75 1.73 19.73 11.15
N PRO A 76 1.97 19.45 12.45
CA PRO A 76 1.40 18.28 13.12
C PRO A 76 -0.13 18.24 12.99
N VAL A 77 -0.64 17.06 12.66
CA VAL A 77 -2.06 16.80 12.45
C VAL A 77 -2.54 15.68 13.37
N ASP A 78 -3.83 15.68 13.67
CA ASP A 78 -4.48 14.60 14.42
C ASP A 78 -4.32 13.26 13.71
N THR A 79 -3.56 12.34 14.31
CA THR A 79 -3.22 11.04 13.75
C THR A 79 -4.37 10.04 13.69
N ASN A 80 -5.58 10.41 14.17
CA ASN A 80 -6.78 9.59 14.00
C ASN A 80 -7.49 9.84 12.67
N ASP A 81 -7.17 10.92 11.95
CA ASP A 81 -7.76 11.22 10.64
C ASP A 81 -6.71 11.17 9.53
N PHE A 82 -6.50 9.97 8.97
CA PHE A 82 -5.53 9.71 7.90
C PHE A 82 -5.69 10.61 6.68
N ARG A 83 -6.90 11.14 6.45
CA ARG A 83 -7.19 12.10 5.37
C ARG A 83 -6.52 13.44 5.60
N LYS A 84 -5.75 13.65 6.68
CA LYS A 84 -4.92 14.85 6.86
C LYS A 84 -3.54 14.74 6.19
N TRP A 85 -3.04 13.52 5.94
CA TRP A 85 -1.73 13.28 5.29
C TRP A 85 -1.74 12.26 4.15
N TRP A 86 -2.90 11.74 3.77
CA TRP A 86 -3.06 10.92 2.57
C TRP A 86 -4.09 11.54 1.63
N ARG A 87 -3.81 11.49 0.33
CA ARG A 87 -4.73 11.95 -0.73
C ARG A 87 -4.86 10.87 -1.78
N TYR A 88 -6.09 10.61 -2.22
CA TYR A 88 -6.27 9.81 -3.42
C TYR A 88 -5.83 10.64 -4.64
N VAL A 89 -4.92 10.11 -5.44
CA VAL A 89 -4.39 10.73 -6.66
C VAL A 89 -4.68 9.82 -7.83
N ALA A 90 -5.57 10.27 -8.72
CA ALA A 90 -5.85 9.56 -9.97
C ALA A 90 -4.58 9.49 -10.83
N GLY A 91 -4.30 8.32 -11.38
CA GLY A 91 -3.13 8.05 -12.20
C GLY A 91 -1.82 7.83 -11.43
N ALA A 92 -1.82 7.91 -10.10
CA ALA A 92 -0.65 7.53 -9.29
C ALA A 92 -0.29 6.07 -9.55
N ASN A 93 0.99 5.81 -9.79
CA ASN A 93 1.52 4.50 -10.12
C ASN A 93 2.98 4.37 -9.67
N TRP A 94 3.58 3.20 -9.85
CA TRP A 94 4.93 2.89 -9.40
C TRP A 94 6.04 3.71 -10.09
N GLN A 95 5.79 4.27 -11.29
CA GLN A 95 6.74 5.17 -11.99
C GLN A 95 6.66 6.61 -11.48
N HIS A 96 5.53 6.99 -10.91
CA HIS A 96 5.25 8.31 -10.34
C HIS A 96 4.68 8.16 -8.92
N PRO A 97 5.49 7.66 -7.96
CA PRO A 97 5.06 7.42 -6.60
C PRO A 97 4.77 8.71 -5.83
#